data_AF-A0A821RRU3-F1
#
_entry.id   AF-A0A821RRU3-F1
#
_cell.length_a   1.000
_cell.length_b   1.000
_cell.length_c   1.000
_cell.angle_alpha   90.00
_cell.angle_beta   90.00
_cell.angle_gamma   90.00
#
_symmetry.space_group_name_H-M   'P 1'
#
loop_
_entity.id
_entity.type
_entity.pdbx_description
1 polymer ?
#
loop_
_entity_poly.entity_id
_entity_poly.type
_entity_poly.pdbx_seq_one_letter_code
_entity_poly.pdbx_strand_id
1 'polypeptide(L)'
;PLIFAVNQNGSIVTIDGIGFGSTIESNIVSIGENGSCNVTEVNTTSIICTIVNAPSGQQSVQVNVINKGFAWSNESATVVVQLSIISFQPTRGGAGGGYRLTVIGTGFSSNASITIDGNPCTNSSVANFSSITCIVP
;
A
#
# COMPACT_ATOMS: atom_id res chain seq x y z
N PRO A 1 -14.21 16.00 -10.48
CA PRO A 1 -14.00 14.68 -11.12
C PRO A 1 -14.92 13.65 -10.45
N LEU A 2 -15.28 12.56 -11.11
CA LEU A 2 -16.16 11.51 -10.57
C LEU A 2 -15.57 10.12 -10.81
N ILE A 3 -15.68 9.25 -9.81
CA ILE A 3 -15.37 7.83 -9.88
C ILE A 3 -16.69 7.06 -9.95
N PHE A 4 -16.77 6.13 -10.90
CA PHE A 4 -17.91 5.23 -11.09
C PHE A 4 -17.60 3.83 -10.59
N ALA A 5 -16.37 3.34 -10.81
CA ALA A 5 -15.96 2.02 -10.36
C ALA A 5 -14.47 1.97 -10.06
N VAL A 6 -14.09 1.05 -9.16
CA VAL A 6 -12.71 0.68 -8.87
C VAL A 6 -12.60 -0.83 -9.01
N ASN A 7 -11.77 -1.29 -9.93
CA ASN A 7 -11.50 -2.70 -10.19
C ASN A 7 -10.05 -3.00 -9.86
N GLN A 8 -9.79 -4.13 -9.21
CA GLN A 8 -8.44 -4.54 -8.80
C GLN A 8 -8.09 -5.92 -9.37
N ASN A 9 -6.90 -6.03 -9.96
CA ASN A 9 -6.29 -7.29 -10.37
C ASN A 9 -4.86 -7.38 -9.80
N GLY A 10 -4.70 -8.08 -8.67
CA GLY A 10 -3.46 -8.08 -7.91
C GLY A 10 -3.13 -6.67 -7.40
N SER A 11 -1.95 -6.15 -7.78
CA SER A 11 -1.56 -4.77 -7.44
C SER A 11 -2.03 -3.73 -8.46
N ILE A 12 -2.60 -4.15 -9.59
CA ILE A 12 -3.08 -3.24 -10.63
C ILE A 12 -4.51 -2.81 -10.29
N VAL A 13 -4.77 -1.51 -10.33
CA VAL A 13 -6.06 -0.89 -10.04
C VAL A 13 -6.50 -0.09 -11.26
N THR A 14 -7.71 -0.35 -11.71
CA THR A 14 -8.39 0.41 -12.77
C THR A 14 -9.52 1.22 -12.13
N ILE A 15 -9.51 2.53 -12.36
CA ILE A 15 -10.48 3.48 -11.84
C ILE A 15 -11.23 4.08 -13.02
N ASP A 16 -12.51 3.74 -13.13
CA ASP A 16 -13.39 4.24 -14.18
C ASP A 16 -14.17 5.45 -13.68
N GLY A 17 -14.34 6.46 -14.52
CA GLY A 17 -14.96 7.71 -14.11
C GLY A 17 -15.03 8.77 -15.20
N ILE A 18 -15.12 10.04 -14.79
CA ILE A 18 -15.06 11.19 -15.69
C ILE A 18 -14.34 12.38 -15.07
N GLY A 19 -13.78 13.23 -15.94
CA GLY A 19 -13.14 14.46 -15.55
C GLY A 19 -11.73 14.29 -15.00
N PHE A 20 -11.11 13.13 -15.23
CA PHE A 20 -9.68 12.91 -14.98
C PHE A 20 -8.82 13.81 -15.89
N GLY A 21 -7.56 13.98 -15.51
CA GLY A 21 -6.59 14.68 -16.33
C GLY A 21 -6.05 13.77 -17.43
N SER A 22 -5.63 14.33 -18.56
CA SER A 22 -5.18 13.56 -19.74
C SER A 22 -3.71 13.12 -19.68
N THR A 23 -2.97 13.49 -18.63
CA THR A 23 -1.57 13.11 -18.43
C THR A 23 -1.39 12.44 -17.08
N ILE A 24 -0.42 11.53 -16.98
CA ILE A 24 -0.13 10.75 -15.76
C ILE A 24 0.05 11.68 -14.56
N GLU A 25 0.88 12.71 -14.71
CA GLU A 25 1.25 13.66 -13.64
C GLU A 25 0.07 14.49 -13.12
N SER A 26 -1.00 14.63 -13.92
CA SER A 26 -2.18 15.39 -13.52
C SER A 26 -3.13 14.62 -12.58
N ASN A 27 -2.87 13.34 -12.32
CA ASN A 27 -3.73 12.48 -11.51
C ASN A 27 -2.91 11.83 -10.39
N ILE A 28 -3.18 12.23 -9.15
CA ILE A 28 -2.53 11.68 -7.96
C ILE A 28 -3.50 10.69 -7.31
N VAL A 29 -3.08 9.43 -7.19
CA VAL A 29 -3.90 8.36 -6.59
C VAL A 29 -3.31 7.92 -5.25
N SER A 30 -4.11 8.05 -4.20
CA SER A 30 -3.75 7.67 -2.83
C SER A 30 -4.60 6.48 -2.36
N ILE A 31 -3.98 5.59 -1.58
CA ILE A 31 -4.60 4.36 -1.07
C ILE A 31 -4.53 4.36 0.46
N GLY A 32 -5.67 4.47 1.14
CA GLY A 32 -5.73 4.48 2.60
C GLY A 32 -4.91 5.62 3.23
N GLU A 33 -4.36 5.37 4.42
CA GLU A 33 -3.51 6.33 5.12
C GLU A 33 -2.08 6.29 4.54
N ASN A 34 -1.69 7.32 3.79
CA ASN A 34 -0.35 7.50 3.19
C ASN A 34 0.09 6.45 2.16
N GLY A 35 -0.79 5.54 1.73
CA GLY A 35 -0.47 4.62 0.65
C GLY A 35 -0.51 5.32 -0.71
N SER A 36 0.26 4.80 -1.66
CA SER A 36 0.37 5.36 -3.00
C SER A 36 0.13 4.32 -4.09
N CYS A 37 -0.46 4.80 -5.18
CA CYS A 37 -0.63 4.05 -6.41
C CYS A 37 0.06 4.81 -7.54
N ASN A 38 1.05 4.20 -8.17
CA ASN A 38 1.78 4.82 -9.28
C ASN A 38 0.93 4.71 -10.56
N VAL A 39 0.49 5.85 -11.09
CA VAL A 39 -0.33 5.90 -12.31
C VAL A 39 0.52 5.50 -13.52
N THR A 40 0.08 4.49 -14.26
CA THR A 40 0.78 3.93 -15.42
C THR A 40 0.12 4.32 -16.73
N GLU A 41 -1.20 4.42 -16.75
CA GLU A 41 -1.96 4.82 -17.94
C GLU A 41 -3.13 5.70 -17.54
N VAL A 42 -3.47 6.68 -18.37
CA VAL A 42 -4.62 7.55 -18.10
C VAL A 42 -5.23 8.11 -19.37
N ASN A 43 -6.54 8.31 -19.30
CA ASN A 43 -7.29 9.18 -20.19
C ASN A 43 -8.34 9.95 -19.35
N THR A 44 -9.22 10.71 -20.00
CA THR A 44 -10.20 11.55 -19.29
C THR A 44 -11.29 10.78 -18.53
N THR A 45 -11.39 9.46 -18.73
CA THR A 45 -12.42 8.58 -18.16
C THR A 45 -11.89 7.34 -17.44
N SER A 46 -10.59 7.05 -17.52
CA SER A 46 -9.98 5.87 -16.90
C SER A 46 -8.57 6.19 -16.40
N ILE A 47 -8.26 5.74 -15.19
CA ILE A 47 -6.90 5.73 -14.62
C ILE A 47 -6.52 4.28 -14.34
N ILE A 48 -5.35 3.87 -14.80
CA ILE A 48 -4.71 2.60 -14.40
C ILE A 48 -3.49 2.95 -13.55
N CYS A 49 -3.40 2.35 -12.38
CA CYS A 49 -2.27 2.54 -11.48
C CYS A 49 -1.85 1.22 -10.84
N THR A 50 -0.60 1.16 -10.38
CA THR A 50 -0.06 0.01 -9.63
C THR A 50 0.18 0.42 -8.18
N ILE A 51 -0.40 -0.31 -7.23
CA ILE A 51 -0.18 -0.09 -5.80
C ILE A 51 1.30 -0.31 -5.49
N VAL A 52 1.97 0.73 -4.99
CA VAL A 52 3.40 0.67 -4.65
C VAL A 52 3.57 0.32 -3.18
N ASN A 53 2.85 1.01 -2.32
CA ASN A 53 2.94 0.88 -0.87
C ASN A 53 1.59 1.28 -0.27
N ALA A 54 1.02 0.45 0.58
CA ALA A 54 -0.19 0.76 1.32
C ALA A 54 -0.29 -0.16 2.54
N PRO A 55 -1.00 0.24 3.60
CA PRO A 55 -1.28 -0.66 4.71
C PRO A 55 -2.18 -1.82 4.26
N SER A 56 -1.99 -3.00 4.86
CA SER A 56 -2.82 -4.17 4.56
C SER A 56 -4.29 -3.97 4.97
N GLY A 57 -5.17 -4.78 4.39
CA GLY A 57 -6.61 -4.73 4.61
C GLY A 57 -7.35 -3.97 3.51
N GLN A 58 -8.62 -3.67 3.77
CA GLN A 58 -9.46 -2.88 2.87
C GLN A 58 -9.10 -1.39 3.01
N GLN A 59 -8.66 -0.78 1.92
CA GLN A 59 -8.20 0.60 1.86
C GLN A 59 -9.06 1.42 0.91
N SER A 60 -9.37 2.65 1.28
CA SER A 60 -10.07 3.59 0.40
C SER A 60 -9.15 4.09 -0.71
N VAL A 61 -9.72 4.32 -1.89
CA VAL A 61 -9.04 4.93 -3.03
C VAL A 61 -9.49 6.37 -3.16
N GLN A 62 -8.53 7.29 -3.23
CA GLN A 62 -8.77 8.70 -3.49
C GLN A 62 -7.99 9.13 -4.72
N VAL A 63 -8.65 9.89 -5.60
CA VAL A 63 -8.02 10.49 -6.78
C VAL A 63 -8.08 12.00 -6.64
N ASN A 64 -6.93 12.66 -6.64
CA ASN A 64 -6.82 14.11 -6.76
C ASN A 64 -6.34 14.48 -8.15
N VAL A 65 -7.15 15.22 -8.89
CA VAL A 65 -6.79 15.71 -10.22
C VAL A 65 -6.30 17.14 -10.10
N ILE A 66 -5.07 17.41 -10.55
CA ILE A 66 -4.46 18.75 -10.47
C ILE A 66 -5.40 19.76 -11.15
N ASN A 67 -5.61 20.91 -10.48
CA ASN A 67 -6.54 21.98 -10.88
C ASN A 67 -8.04 21.61 -10.90
N LYS A 68 -8.44 20.38 -10.55
CA LYS A 68 -9.85 19.97 -10.44
C LYS A 68 -10.24 19.42 -9.07
N GLY A 69 -9.26 19.14 -8.21
CA GLY A 69 -9.46 18.65 -6.84
C GLY A 69 -9.78 17.16 -6.76
N PHE A 70 -10.28 16.74 -5.59
CA PHE A 70 -10.62 15.36 -5.30
C PHE A 70 -11.83 14.87 -6.10
N ALA A 71 -11.74 13.65 -6.61
CA ALA A 71 -12.83 12.97 -7.28
C ALA A 71 -13.86 12.50 -6.26
N TRP A 72 -15.14 12.68 -6.59
CA TRP A 72 -16.26 12.19 -5.81
C TRP A 72 -16.66 10.78 -6.25
N SER A 73 -17.13 9.95 -5.33
CA SER A 73 -17.64 8.59 -5.61
C SER A 73 -18.96 8.37 -4.87
N ASN A 74 -19.95 7.79 -5.56
CA ASN A 74 -21.22 7.39 -4.93
C ASN A 74 -21.14 6.01 -4.27
N GLU A 75 -20.12 5.23 -4.61
CA GLU A 75 -19.83 3.92 -4.00
C GLU A 75 -18.52 3.96 -3.22
N SER A 76 -18.33 2.98 -2.35
CA SER A 76 -17.07 2.78 -1.63
C SER A 76 -15.96 2.36 -2.59
N ALA A 77 -15.24 3.34 -3.12
CA ALA A 77 -14.02 3.13 -3.91
C ALA A 77 -12.94 2.54 -2.99
N THR A 78 -12.81 1.20 -2.98
CA THR A 78 -11.88 0.49 -2.10
C THR A 78 -11.09 -0.58 -2.85
N VAL A 79 -9.91 -0.90 -2.33
CA VAL A 79 -9.03 -1.99 -2.78
C VAL A 79 -8.61 -2.81 -1.57
N VAL A 80 -8.18 -4.05 -1.80
CA VAL A 80 -7.67 -4.93 -0.75
C VAL A 80 -6.17 -5.10 -0.91
N VAL A 81 -5.41 -4.69 0.10
CA VAL A 81 -3.95 -4.84 0.14
C VAL A 81 -3.60 -6.03 1.01
N GLN A 82 -2.85 -6.98 0.45
CA GLN A 82 -2.43 -8.18 1.19
C GLN A 82 -1.16 -7.93 2.01
N LEU A 83 -1.16 -8.43 3.23
CA LEU A 83 0.05 -8.56 4.05
C LEU A 83 0.86 -9.74 3.52
N SER A 84 2.10 -9.50 3.11
CA SER A 84 2.99 -10.57 2.64
C SER A 84 4.42 -10.34 3.10
N ILE A 85 5.15 -11.44 3.30
CA ILE A 85 6.60 -11.42 3.54
C ILE A 85 7.28 -11.89 2.27
N ILE A 86 8.23 -11.10 1.77
CA ILE A 86 9.02 -11.40 0.58
C ILE A 86 10.38 -11.97 0.99
N SER A 87 11.04 -11.34 1.96
CA SER A 87 12.34 -11.78 2.46
C SER A 87 12.62 -11.26 3.86
N PHE A 88 13.65 -11.81 4.49
CA PHE A 88 14.12 -11.32 5.78
C PHE A 88 15.63 -11.59 5.94
N GLN A 89 16.30 -10.77 6.75
CA GLN A 89 17.72 -10.90 7.03
C GLN A 89 17.99 -10.54 8.51
N PRO A 90 18.79 -11.33 9.25
CA PRO A 90 19.45 -12.56 8.81
C PRO A 90 18.48 -13.75 8.68
N THR A 91 18.79 -14.70 7.78
CA THR A 91 18.00 -15.94 7.62
C THR A 91 18.33 -17.01 8.66
N ARG A 92 19.37 -16.77 9.47
CA ARG A 92 19.86 -17.65 10.54
C ARG A 92 20.39 -16.81 11.70
N GLY A 93 20.24 -17.32 12.91
CA GLY A 93 20.77 -16.70 14.12
C GLY A 93 20.86 -17.69 15.27
N GLY A 94 21.54 -17.30 16.35
CA GLY A 94 21.66 -18.12 17.55
C GLY A 94 20.33 -18.17 18.32
N ALA A 95 20.11 -19.26 19.06
CA ALA A 95 18.91 -19.47 19.88
C ALA A 95 18.79 -18.49 21.07
N GLY A 96 19.83 -17.70 21.35
CA GLY A 96 19.83 -16.69 22.42
C GLY A 96 19.24 -15.33 22.01
N GLY A 97 18.75 -15.18 20.77
CA GLY A 97 18.08 -13.95 20.34
C GLY A 97 18.99 -12.71 20.33
N GLY A 98 18.37 -11.54 20.48
CA GLY A 98 19.04 -10.24 20.67
C GLY A 98 19.59 -9.58 19.40
N TYR A 99 19.55 -10.26 18.25
CA TYR A 99 19.98 -9.69 16.97
C TYR A 99 18.84 -8.98 16.26
N ARG A 100 19.22 -8.00 15.42
CA ARG A 100 18.26 -7.26 14.59
C ARG A 100 17.85 -8.11 13.39
N LEU A 101 16.54 -8.27 13.24
CA LEU A 101 15.90 -8.85 12.06
C LEU A 101 15.28 -7.72 11.24
N THR A 102 15.52 -7.74 9.94
CA THR A 102 14.84 -6.90 8.95
C THR A 102 13.95 -7.80 8.11
N VAL A 103 12.66 -7.47 8.02
CA VAL A 103 11.67 -8.18 7.20
C VAL A 103 11.19 -7.25 6.11
N ILE A 104 11.26 -7.72 4.87
CA ILE A 104 10.81 -7.04 3.67
C ILE A 104 9.54 -7.72 3.17
N GLY A 105 8.56 -6.92 2.76
CA GLY A 105 7.23 -7.41 2.42
C GLY A 105 6.32 -6.35 1.81
N THR A 106 5.02 -6.56 1.98
CA THR A 106 3.97 -5.61 1.60
C THR A 106 2.93 -5.52 2.70
N GLY A 107 2.24 -4.39 2.81
CA GLY A 107 1.07 -4.27 3.68
C GLY A 107 1.40 -4.08 5.16
N PHE A 108 2.65 -3.80 5.54
CA PHE A 108 2.95 -3.42 6.93
C PHE A 108 2.20 -2.13 7.28
N SER A 109 1.86 -1.95 8.54
CA SER A 109 1.24 -0.74 9.08
C SER A 109 2.00 -0.30 10.33
N SER A 110 1.70 0.88 10.88
CA SER A 110 2.33 1.36 12.12
C SER A 110 2.21 0.39 13.31
N ASN A 111 1.20 -0.49 13.29
CA ASN A 111 0.93 -1.48 14.33
C ASN A 111 1.43 -2.88 13.99
N ALA A 112 2.24 -3.04 12.94
CA ALA A 112 2.78 -4.34 12.56
C ALA A 112 3.68 -4.91 13.67
N SER A 113 3.53 -6.22 13.93
CA SER A 113 4.35 -6.96 14.89
C SER A 113 4.90 -8.22 14.23
N ILE A 114 6.08 -8.65 14.67
CA ILE A 114 6.71 -9.89 14.22
C ILE A 114 6.73 -10.86 15.41
N THR A 115 6.36 -12.11 15.16
CA THR A 115 6.55 -13.22 16.10
C THR A 115 7.48 -14.27 15.48
N ILE A 116 8.33 -14.86 16.31
CA ILE A 116 9.24 -15.94 15.94
C ILE A 116 8.93 -17.11 16.87
N ASP A 117 8.42 -18.20 16.30
CA ASP A 117 7.95 -19.36 17.06
C ASP A 117 6.94 -18.99 18.16
N GLY A 118 6.03 -18.05 17.85
CA GLY A 118 5.04 -17.51 18.79
C GLY A 118 5.56 -16.45 19.77
N ASN A 119 6.87 -16.20 19.83
CA ASN A 119 7.46 -15.20 20.72
C ASN A 119 7.53 -13.83 20.02
N PRO A 120 6.99 -12.75 20.62
CA PRO A 120 7.01 -11.43 20.00
C PRO A 120 8.43 -10.85 19.94
N CYS A 121 8.81 -10.30 18.79
CA CYS A 121 10.00 -9.46 18.73
C CYS A 121 9.82 -8.19 19.58
N THR A 122 10.93 -7.69 20.11
CA THR A 122 10.98 -6.40 20.79
C THR A 122 11.49 -5.29 19.88
N ASN A 123 11.30 -4.03 20.27
CA ASN A 123 11.79 -2.84 19.56
C ASN A 123 11.43 -2.81 18.07
N SER A 124 10.20 -3.21 17.74
CA SER A 124 9.70 -3.22 16.38
C SER A 124 9.60 -1.79 15.83
N SER A 125 10.16 -1.56 14.64
CA SER A 125 10.17 -0.28 13.96
C SER A 125 9.85 -0.47 12.49
N VAL A 126 8.73 0.09 12.06
CA VAL A 126 8.23 0.04 10.69
C VAL A 126 8.79 1.26 9.96
N ALA A 127 9.65 1.03 8.97
CA ALA A 127 10.23 2.11 8.16
C ALA A 127 9.23 2.61 7.11
N ASN A 128 8.47 1.68 6.53
CA ASN A 128 7.41 1.92 5.55
C ASN A 128 6.54 0.66 5.43
N PHE A 129 5.55 0.69 4.54
CA PHE A 129 4.64 -0.44 4.31
C PHE A 129 5.30 -1.71 3.72
N SER A 130 6.60 -1.67 3.44
CA SER A 130 7.38 -2.77 2.85
C SER A 130 8.61 -3.19 3.67
N SER A 131 8.92 -2.51 4.78
CA SER A 131 10.07 -2.84 5.63
C SER A 131 9.76 -2.60 7.10
N ILE A 132 9.93 -3.65 7.89
CA ILE A 132 9.88 -3.62 9.35
C ILE A 132 11.16 -4.22 9.92
N THR A 133 11.64 -3.66 11.02
CA THR A 133 12.78 -4.18 11.77
C THR A 133 12.35 -4.53 13.19
N CYS A 134 12.97 -5.54 13.79
CA CYS A 134 12.70 -5.95 15.17
C CYS A 134 13.97 -6.55 15.81
N ILE A 135 13.95 -6.75 17.12
CA ILE A 135 14.93 -7.53 17.87
C ILE A 135 14.32 -8.90 18.18
N VAL A 136 14.99 -9.95 17.74
CA VAL A 136 14.56 -11.34 17.95
C VAL A 136 14.61 -11.68 19.45
N PRO A 137 13.57 -12.33 20.00
CA PRO A 137 13.55 -12.75 21.41
C PRO A 137 14.62 -13.81 21.71
#